data_AF-A0A3B9X4Y1-F1
#
_entry.id   AF-A0A3B9X4Y1-F1
#
_cell.length_a   1.000
_cell.length_b   1.000
_cell.length_c   1.000
_cell.angle_alpha   90.00
_cell.angle_beta   90.00
_cell.angle_gamma   90.00
#
_symmetry.space_group_name_H-M   'P 1'
#
loop_
_entity.id
_entity.type
_entity.pdbx_description
1 polymer ?
#
loop_
_entity_poly.entity_id
_entity_poly.type
_entity_poly.pdbx_seq_one_letter_code
_entity_poly.pdbx_strand_id
1 'polypeptide(L)'
;SLPNKETISNYPIMFIGWWGAKVFADFYKLKLPSEAQWGYGSKGGNNFKYSVFDGVSTNDANWNSANLNLATHHFFDVKSGSANPYGLYNLGGNVWEWMADNYVSYSGSSIDNPVIEELRSTSRSRRGGSGITKRLH
;
A
#
# COMPACT_ATOMS: atom_id res chain seq x y z
N SER A 1 25.54 11.86 3.80
CA SER A 1 25.55 12.07 2.33
C SER A 1 24.18 11.70 1.78
N LEU A 2 23.77 12.28 0.64
CA LEU A 2 22.58 11.79 -0.05
C LEU A 2 22.83 10.39 -0.62
N PRO A 3 21.82 9.51 -0.70
CA PRO A 3 21.98 8.18 -1.29
C PRO A 3 22.31 8.29 -2.78
N ASN A 4 23.04 7.31 -3.31
CA ASN A 4 23.41 7.28 -4.73
C ASN A 4 22.27 6.69 -5.58
N LYS A 5 22.38 6.81 -6.91
CA LYS A 5 21.35 6.33 -7.86
C LYS A 5 21.06 4.83 -7.71
N GLU A 6 22.08 4.03 -7.45
CA GLU A 6 21.94 2.58 -7.29
C GLU A 6 21.11 2.27 -6.03
N THR A 7 21.41 2.94 -4.91
CA THR A 7 20.66 2.81 -3.66
C THR A 7 19.17 3.12 -3.84
N ILE A 8 18.82 4.20 -4.54
CA ILE A 8 17.41 4.59 -4.67
C ILE A 8 16.68 3.91 -5.84
N SER A 9 17.38 3.13 -6.67
CA SER A 9 16.79 2.51 -7.86
C SER A 9 15.71 1.49 -7.53
N ASN A 10 15.76 0.91 -6.33
CA ASN A 10 14.79 -0.06 -5.82
C ASN A 10 13.75 0.56 -4.88
N TYR A 11 13.77 1.87 -4.67
CA TYR A 11 12.80 2.52 -3.79
C TYR A 11 11.43 2.63 -4.48
N PRO A 12 10.33 2.62 -3.72
CA PRO A 12 9.03 2.93 -4.29
C PRO A 12 9.05 4.34 -4.90
N ILE A 13 8.46 4.47 -6.09
CA ILE A 13 8.23 5.79 -6.67
C ILE A 13 7.17 6.53 -5.85
N MET A 14 7.40 7.82 -5.62
CA MET A 14 6.54 8.68 -4.80
C MET A 14 6.13 9.93 -5.57
N PHE A 15 5.28 10.74 -4.95
CA PHE A 15 4.76 11.98 -5.52
C PHE A 15 4.01 11.78 -6.85
N ILE A 16 3.42 10.59 -7.04
CA ILE A 16 2.55 10.28 -8.17
C ILE A 16 1.08 10.44 -7.79
N GLY A 17 0.33 11.18 -8.60
CA GLY A 17 -1.12 11.21 -8.53
C GLY A 17 -1.74 9.93 -9.10
N TRP A 18 -3.01 9.68 -8.79
CA TRP A 18 -3.72 8.48 -9.24
C TRP A 18 -3.69 8.29 -10.76
N TRP A 19 -3.90 9.37 -11.53
CA TRP A 19 -3.84 9.31 -13.00
C TRP A 19 -2.47 8.89 -13.52
N GLY A 20 -1.38 9.32 -12.86
CA GLY A 20 -0.03 8.88 -13.20
C GLY A 20 0.17 7.38 -12.95
N ALA A 21 -0.31 6.89 -11.79
CA ALA A 21 -0.29 5.45 -11.48
C ALA A 21 -1.13 4.63 -12.49
N LYS A 22 -2.32 5.14 -12.87
CA LYS A 22 -3.20 4.49 -13.84
C LYS A 22 -2.57 4.42 -15.23
N VAL A 23 -2.04 5.52 -15.73
CA VAL A 23 -1.36 5.57 -17.03
C VAL A 23 -0.13 4.66 -17.06
N PHE A 24 0.64 4.63 -15.97
CA PHE A 24 1.77 3.71 -15.83
C PHE A 24 1.31 2.25 -15.93
N ALA A 25 0.27 1.86 -15.18
CA ALA A 25 -0.26 0.50 -15.24
C ALA A 25 -0.75 0.15 -16.66
N ASP A 26 -1.53 1.04 -17.28
CA ASP A 26 -2.06 0.85 -18.63
C ASP A 26 -0.95 0.70 -19.68
N PHE A 27 0.11 1.50 -19.58
CA PHE A 27 1.27 1.43 -20.47
C PHE A 27 1.90 0.02 -20.48
N TYR A 28 1.97 -0.61 -19.30
CA TYR A 28 2.46 -1.99 -19.14
C TYR A 28 1.37 -3.06 -19.31
N LYS A 29 0.16 -2.70 -19.77
CA LYS A 29 -1.00 -3.59 -19.90
C LYS A 29 -1.41 -4.25 -18.58
N LEU A 30 -1.15 -3.57 -17.47
CA LEU A 30 -1.58 -3.92 -16.12
C LEU A 30 -2.81 -3.10 -15.72
N LYS A 31 -3.35 -3.38 -14.53
CA LYS A 31 -4.43 -2.59 -13.92
C LYS A 31 -4.02 -2.25 -12.48
N LEU A 32 -4.49 -1.10 -11.99
CA LEU A 32 -4.49 -0.86 -10.55
C LEU A 32 -5.37 -1.92 -9.87
N PRO A 33 -4.98 -2.43 -8.70
CA PRO A 33 -5.80 -3.36 -7.96
C PRO A 33 -7.07 -2.65 -7.48
N SER A 34 -8.16 -3.38 -7.35
CA SER A 34 -9.27 -2.90 -6.55
C SER A 34 -8.97 -3.01 -5.05
N GLU A 35 -9.73 -2.30 -4.22
CA GLU A 35 -9.65 -2.45 -2.76
C GLU A 35 -9.87 -3.89 -2.30
N ALA A 36 -10.80 -4.60 -2.95
CA ALA A 36 -11.09 -6.00 -2.67
C ALA A 36 -9.90 -6.90 -3.06
N GLN A 37 -9.31 -6.68 -4.25
CA GLN A 37 -8.12 -7.42 -4.68
C GLN A 37 -6.92 -7.15 -3.77
N TRP A 38 -6.72 -5.89 -3.38
CA TRP A 38 -5.66 -5.50 -2.45
C TRP A 38 -5.87 -6.15 -1.09
N GLY A 39 -7.09 -6.10 -0.54
CA GLY A 39 -7.43 -6.73 0.75
C GLY A 39 -7.33 -8.25 0.73
N TYR A 40 -7.60 -8.89 -0.40
CA TYR A 40 -7.33 -10.32 -0.58
C TYR A 40 -5.82 -10.60 -0.60
N GLY A 41 -5.06 -9.79 -1.34
CA GLY A 41 -3.61 -9.89 -1.43
C GLY A 41 -2.93 -9.67 -0.07
N SER A 42 -3.36 -8.67 0.69
CA SER A 42 -2.78 -8.31 2.00
C SER A 42 -2.96 -9.38 3.06
N LYS A 43 -4.05 -10.14 2.98
CA LYS A 43 -4.33 -11.29 3.82
C LYS A 43 -3.40 -12.47 3.58
N GLY A 44 -2.80 -12.61 2.39
CA GLY A 44 -1.82 -13.66 2.11
C GLY A 44 -2.35 -15.08 2.40
N GLY A 45 -3.65 -15.32 2.14
CA GLY A 45 -4.30 -16.61 2.45
C GLY A 45 -4.70 -16.82 3.91
N ASN A 46 -4.52 -15.82 4.78
CA ASN A 46 -4.78 -15.89 6.22
C ASN A 46 -5.61 -14.68 6.71
N ASN A 47 -6.12 -14.74 7.93
CA ASN A 47 -6.83 -13.61 8.55
C ASN A 47 -5.87 -12.70 9.33
N PHE A 48 -4.92 -12.10 8.62
CA PHE A 48 -3.95 -11.18 9.20
C PHE A 48 -4.62 -9.95 9.82
N LYS A 49 -4.16 -9.57 11.02
CA LYS A 49 -4.58 -8.34 11.72
C LYS A 49 -3.92 -7.11 11.10
N TYR A 50 -2.68 -7.24 10.65
CA TYR A 50 -1.93 -6.21 9.93
C TYR A 50 -1.45 -6.79 8.61
N SER A 51 -1.38 -5.95 7.58
CA SER A 51 -0.92 -6.32 6.23
C SER A 51 0.60 -6.60 6.14
N VAL A 52 1.17 -7.32 7.11
CA VAL A 52 2.59 -7.67 7.27
C VAL A 52 2.79 -9.18 7.17
N PHE A 53 4.03 -9.66 7.07
CA PHE A 53 4.33 -11.06 6.76
C PHE A 53 3.70 -12.10 7.71
N ASP A 54 3.74 -11.85 9.03
CA ASP A 54 3.16 -12.75 10.05
C ASP A 54 1.72 -12.39 10.42
N GLY A 55 1.22 -11.28 9.88
CA GLY A 55 -0.11 -10.77 10.14
C GLY A 55 -0.37 -10.23 11.55
N VAL A 56 0.60 -10.23 12.47
CA VAL A 56 0.38 -9.95 13.90
C VAL A 56 1.38 -8.94 14.46
N SER A 57 2.65 -9.01 14.08
CA SER A 57 3.71 -8.14 14.56
C SER A 57 4.03 -7.03 13.56
N THR A 58 3.98 -5.78 14.02
CA THR A 58 4.33 -4.63 13.16
C THR A 58 5.83 -4.39 13.03
N ASN A 59 6.68 -5.34 13.43
CA ASN A 59 8.15 -5.19 13.41
C ASN A 59 8.71 -5.15 11.99
N ASP A 60 8.03 -5.78 11.04
CA ASP A 60 8.43 -5.83 9.63
C ASP A 60 7.73 -4.74 8.79
N ALA A 61 6.92 -3.90 9.43
CA ALA A 61 6.27 -2.76 8.81
C ALA A 61 7.14 -1.51 8.87
N ASN A 62 7.19 -0.75 7.77
CA ASN A 62 7.75 0.60 7.77
C ASN A 62 6.63 1.63 8.01
N TRP A 63 6.43 2.05 9.26
CA TRP A 63 5.37 3.00 9.63
C TRP A 63 5.78 3.88 10.81
N ASN A 64 5.09 5.01 10.98
CA ASN A 64 5.37 5.95 12.05
C ASN A 64 4.59 5.56 13.32
N SER A 65 5.15 4.66 14.12
CA SER A 65 4.64 4.43 15.47
C SER A 65 4.99 5.63 16.35
N ALA A 66 4.01 6.19 17.06
CA ALA A 66 4.15 7.42 17.85
C ALA A 66 5.21 7.38 18.98
N ASN A 67 5.89 6.25 19.18
CA ASN A 67 6.95 6.05 20.18
C ASN A 67 8.25 5.45 19.59
N LEU A 68 8.32 5.18 18.28
CA LEU A 68 9.54 4.81 17.60
C LEU A 68 10.08 6.10 16.98
N ASN A 69 11.19 6.60 17.51
CA ASN A 69 11.87 7.81 17.02
C ASN A 69 11.78 7.91 15.50
N LEU A 70 11.22 9.03 15.02
CA LEU A 70 10.98 9.39 13.61
C LEU A 70 11.80 8.50 12.67
N ALA A 71 11.13 7.60 11.94
CA ALA A 71 11.76 6.64 11.03
C ALA A 71 12.88 7.35 10.25
N THR A 72 14.14 7.06 10.60
CA THR A 72 15.32 7.77 10.08
C THR A 72 15.53 7.54 8.59
N HIS A 73 14.78 6.59 8.02
CA HIS A 73 14.67 6.28 6.62
C HIS A 73 13.17 6.23 6.28
N HIS A 74 12.66 7.28 5.61
CA HIS A 74 11.22 7.39 5.37
C HIS A 74 10.65 6.25 4.51
N PHE A 75 11.50 5.60 3.70
CA PHE A 75 11.13 4.54 2.75
C PHE A 75 12.28 3.52 2.63
N PHE A 76 11.94 2.27 2.36
CA PHE A 76 12.88 1.19 2.07
C PHE A 76 12.62 0.64 0.66
N ASP A 77 13.55 -0.21 0.19
CA ASP A 77 13.40 -0.97 -1.06
C ASP A 77 12.03 -1.65 -1.17
N VAL A 78 11.49 -1.75 -2.39
CA VAL A 78 10.20 -2.40 -2.66
C VAL A 78 10.14 -3.86 -2.21
N LYS A 79 11.30 -4.49 -1.97
CA LYS A 79 11.45 -5.84 -1.39
C LYS A 79 12.23 -5.86 -0.07
N SER A 80 12.05 -4.85 0.78
CA SER A 80 12.50 -4.91 2.18
C SER A 80 11.59 -5.77 3.04
N GLY A 81 12.15 -6.41 4.07
CA GLY A 81 11.41 -7.24 5.01
C GLY A 81 11.05 -8.61 4.45
N SER A 82 10.02 -9.23 5.01
CA SER A 82 9.51 -10.53 4.61
C SER A 82 8.25 -10.40 3.76
N ALA A 83 8.14 -11.24 2.74
CA ALA A 83 6.89 -11.35 1.98
C ALA A 83 5.82 -12.09 2.78
N ASN A 84 4.56 -11.77 2.51
CA ASN A 84 3.46 -12.64 2.89
C ASN A 84 3.44 -13.94 2.05
N PRO A 85 2.59 -14.93 2.36
CA PRO A 85 2.55 -16.21 1.63
C PRO A 85 2.25 -16.12 0.12
N TYR A 86 1.78 -14.98 -0.39
CA TYR A 86 1.61 -14.74 -1.83
C TYR A 86 2.84 -14.08 -2.48
N GLY A 87 3.93 -13.89 -1.75
CA GLY A 87 5.13 -13.23 -2.26
C GLY A 87 5.03 -11.72 -2.32
N LEU A 88 4.04 -11.11 -1.65
CA LEU A 88 3.82 -9.66 -1.64
C LEU A 88 4.54 -9.03 -0.44
N TYR A 89 5.23 -7.92 -0.69
CA TYR A 89 6.02 -7.18 0.29
C TYR A 89 5.38 -5.84 0.61
N ASN A 90 5.72 -5.27 1.78
CA ASN A 90 5.44 -3.87 2.12
C ASN A 90 3.95 -3.45 2.09
N LEU A 91 3.00 -4.39 2.17
CA LEU A 91 1.56 -4.08 2.20
C LEU A 91 1.12 -3.39 3.51
N GLY A 92 1.94 -3.46 4.55
CA GLY A 92 1.74 -2.81 5.85
C GLY A 92 2.75 -1.70 6.06
N GLY A 93 2.67 -0.62 5.29
CA GLY A 93 3.51 0.56 5.44
C GLY A 93 4.33 0.89 4.19
N ASN A 94 5.53 1.44 4.39
CA ASN A 94 6.42 1.99 3.36
C ASN A 94 5.79 3.18 2.62
N VAL A 95 4.90 2.94 1.66
CA VAL A 95 4.17 3.98 0.90
C VAL A 95 2.71 3.62 0.75
N TRP A 96 1.86 4.66 0.61
CA TRP A 96 0.46 4.44 0.26
C TRP A 96 0.35 3.94 -1.18
N GLU A 97 -0.51 2.95 -1.39
CA GLU A 97 -0.77 2.37 -2.71
C GLU A 97 -2.12 2.83 -3.26
N TRP A 98 -2.17 3.25 -4.53
CA TRP A 98 -3.41 3.70 -5.21
C TRP A 98 -4.26 2.51 -5.70
N MET A 99 -5.57 2.56 -5.43
CA MET A 99 -6.54 1.55 -5.88
C MET A 99 -7.33 2.04 -7.09
N ALA A 100 -7.93 1.14 -7.87
CA ALA A 100 -8.86 1.51 -8.94
C ALA A 100 -10.10 2.27 -8.43
N ASP A 101 -10.53 1.92 -7.23
CA ASP A 101 -11.76 2.40 -6.59
C ASP A 101 -11.79 3.90 -6.32
N ASN A 102 -12.98 4.47 -6.44
CA ASN A 102 -13.29 5.73 -5.80
C ASN A 102 -13.26 5.57 -4.27
N TYR A 103 -12.80 6.61 -3.58
CA TYR A 103 -12.87 6.62 -2.12
C TYR A 103 -14.32 6.82 -1.68
N VAL A 104 -14.83 5.88 -0.89
CA VAL A 104 -16.10 5.99 -0.18
C VAL A 104 -15.87 5.85 1.33
N SER A 105 -16.70 6.51 2.13
CA SER A 105 -16.67 6.31 3.57
C SER A 105 -17.13 4.89 3.89
N TYR A 106 -16.41 4.17 4.73
CA TYR A 106 -16.81 2.83 5.15
C TYR A 106 -18.10 2.90 5.97
N SER A 107 -19.20 2.41 5.39
CA SER A 107 -20.50 2.30 6.06
C SER A 107 -20.71 0.97 6.79
N GLY A 108 -19.74 0.04 6.71
CA GLY A 108 -19.83 -1.29 7.32
C GLY A 108 -20.61 -2.32 6.48
N SER A 109 -21.17 -1.92 5.34
CA SER A 109 -21.84 -2.83 4.42
C SER A 109 -20.84 -3.58 3.54
N SER A 110 -21.05 -4.88 3.36
CA SER A 110 -20.31 -5.68 2.37
C SER A 110 -20.63 -5.16 0.98
N ILE A 111 -19.61 -4.67 0.27
CA ILE A 111 -19.72 -4.31 -1.14
C ILE A 111 -19.38 -5.57 -1.94
N ASP A 112 -20.37 -6.12 -2.65
CA ASP A 112 -20.20 -7.23 -3.61
C ASP A 112 -19.55 -6.79 -4.93
N ASN A 113 -19.30 -5.49 -5.10
CA ASN A 113 -18.73 -4.93 -6.30
C ASN A 113 -17.20 -5.07 -6.27
N PRO A 114 -16.57 -5.70 -7.28
CA PRO A 114 -15.11 -5.83 -7.31
C PRO A 114 -14.40 -4.48 -7.44
N VAL A 115 -15.06 -3.41 -7.89
CA VAL A 115 -14.54 -2.04 -7.96
C VAL A 115 -15.66 -1.06 -7.61
N ILE A 116 -15.39 -0.11 -6.74
CA ILE A 116 -16.31 0.98 -6.40
C ILE A 116 -16.08 2.13 -7.37
N GLU A 117 -17.08 2.42 -8.21
CA GLU A 117 -17.10 3.60 -9.07
C GLU A 117 -18.26 4.52 -8.66
N GLU A 118 -17.92 5.73 -8.23
CA GLU A 118 -18.86 6.74 -7.78
C GLU A 118 -19.00 7.82 -8.85
N LEU A 119 -20.24 8.06 -9.29
CA LEU A 119 -20.52 9.02 -10.36
C LEU A 119 -19.99 10.41 -9.96
N ARG A 120 -19.13 10.99 -10.81
CA ARG A 120 -18.48 12.30 -10.63
C ARG A 120 -17.48 12.38 -9.46
N SER A 121 -17.11 11.27 -8.82
CA SER A 121 -16.07 11.29 -7.79
C SER A 121 -14.67 11.46 -8.38
N THR A 122 -13.94 12.44 -7.87
CA THR A 122 -12.51 12.64 -8.18
C THR A 122 -11.60 12.04 -7.10
N SER A 123 -12.16 11.58 -5.99
CA SER A 123 -11.42 11.00 -4.87
C SER A 123 -11.18 9.51 -5.13
N ARG A 124 -9.93 9.08 -4.92
CA ARG A 124 -9.48 7.71 -5.17
C ARG A 124 -8.96 7.07 -3.90
N SER A 125 -9.16 5.78 -3.78
CA SER A 125 -8.79 5.06 -2.59
C SER A 125 -7.30 4.72 -2.54
N ARG A 126 -6.79 4.60 -1.31
CA ARG A 126 -5.43 4.17 -1.02
C ARG A 126 -5.41 3.17 0.13
N ARG A 127 -4.42 2.28 0.15
CA ARG A 127 -4.24 1.23 1.17
C ARG A 127 -2.81 1.12 1.68
N GLY A 128 -2.64 0.36 2.76
CA GLY A 128 -1.36 -0.06 3.34
C GLY A 128 -0.72 0.89 4.35
N GLY A 129 -0.97 2.20 4.26
CA GLY A 129 -0.28 3.17 5.12
C GLY A 129 1.08 3.56 4.53
N SER A 130 1.95 4.14 5.34
CA SER A 130 3.29 4.57 4.90
C SER A 130 4.23 4.77 6.09
N GLY A 131 5.52 4.98 5.81
CA GLY A 131 6.55 5.34 6.80
C GLY A 131 6.24 6.58 7.65
N ILE A 132 5.21 7.37 7.29
CA ILE A 132 4.74 8.53 8.06
C ILE A 132 3.36 8.34 8.71
N THR A 133 2.69 7.20 8.48
CA THR A 133 1.34 6.94 8.98
C THR A 133 1.37 6.42 10.42
N LYS A 134 0.44 6.90 11.25
CA LYS A 134 0.32 6.55 12.69
C LYS A 134 -0.43 5.24 12.99
N ARG A 135 -0.97 4.59 11.96
CA ARG A 135 -1.72 3.31 12.04
C ARG A 135 -1.60 2.56 10.72
N LEU A 136 -1.49 1.25 10.80
CA LEU A 136 -1.58 0.36 9.64
C LEU A 136 -3.05 -0.03 9.40
N HIS A 137 -3.37 -0.31 8.13
CA HIS A 137 -4.70 -0.69 7.66
C HIS A 137 -4.68 -2.02 6.90
#